data_AF-A0A2P4EQF9-F1
#
_entry.id   AF-A0A2P4EQF9-F1
#
_cell.length_a   1.000
_cell.length_b   1.000
_cell.length_c   1.000
_cell.angle_alpha   90.00
_cell.angle_beta   90.00
_cell.angle_gamma   90.00
#
_symmetry.space_group_name_H-M   'P 1'
#
loop_
_entity.id
_entity.type
_entity.pdbx_description
1 polymer ?
#
loop_
_entity_poly.entity_id
_entity_poly.type
_entity_poly.pdbx_seq_one_letter_code
_entity_poly.pdbx_strand_id
1 'polypeptide(L)'
;MIRIERGRVHASRAIPCALRQVGYFVGWGFIGILAHIVRAMHLGATLIAMMRMHKVMTLKKILLASAAMLAVVAGNAFAATANEEAIAERLKPYGTVCLAGDPCAEEVAGGGAAAAGPRSGADVVGKFCSACHSSGVLGAPKVGDADAWQARLDSHGGDFDGLLQNAIHGLNAMPPKGTCGDCSDEELLAAIHEMSGL
;
A
#
# COMPACT_ATOMS: atom_id res chain seq x y z
N MET A 1 -51.80 -99.32 -36.66
CA MET A 1 -51.06 -100.27 -37.54
C MET A 1 -49.71 -99.69 -37.88
N ILE A 2 -48.72 -100.56 -37.88
CA ILE A 2 -47.28 -100.40 -38.13
C ILE A 2 -46.96 -99.82 -39.52
N ARG A 3 -46.00 -98.88 -39.63
CA ARG A 3 -44.96 -98.86 -40.70
C ARG A 3 -43.83 -97.84 -40.40
N ILE A 4 -42.66 -98.28 -39.92
CA ILE A 4 -41.38 -98.56 -40.64
C ILE A 4 -40.68 -97.32 -41.25
N GLU A 5 -39.56 -96.98 -40.59
CA GLU A 5 -38.36 -96.19 -40.96
C GLU A 5 -37.98 -96.11 -42.45
N ARG A 6 -37.49 -94.93 -42.86
CA ARG A 6 -36.63 -94.78 -44.05
C ARG A 6 -35.68 -93.59 -43.93
N GLY A 7 -34.37 -93.87 -43.92
CA GLY A 7 -33.44 -93.15 -44.78
C GLY A 7 -32.61 -92.02 -44.19
N ARG A 8 -31.62 -92.38 -43.35
CA ARG A 8 -30.38 -91.64 -43.13
C ARG A 8 -29.59 -91.49 -44.44
N VAL A 9 -29.20 -90.27 -44.82
CA VAL A 9 -27.82 -89.91 -45.25
C VAL A 9 -27.69 -88.38 -45.43
N HIS A 10 -27.14 -87.69 -44.44
CA HIS A 10 -26.42 -86.44 -44.65
C HIS A 10 -24.97 -86.64 -44.25
N ALA A 11 -24.11 -86.66 -45.27
CA ALA A 11 -22.66 -86.74 -45.13
C ALA A 11 -22.12 -85.40 -44.61
N SER A 12 -21.83 -85.33 -43.30
CA SER A 12 -20.97 -84.30 -42.74
C SER A 12 -19.54 -84.51 -43.26
N ARG A 13 -19.16 -83.76 -44.30
CA ARG A 13 -17.75 -83.50 -44.59
C ARG A 13 -17.27 -82.42 -43.62
N ALA A 14 -16.62 -82.85 -42.55
CA ALA A 14 -15.80 -82.01 -41.72
C ALA A 14 -14.69 -81.39 -42.57
N ILE A 15 -14.76 -80.09 -42.80
CA ILE A 15 -13.63 -79.30 -43.29
C ILE A 15 -12.79 -78.96 -42.05
N PRO A 16 -11.53 -79.41 -41.95
CA PRO A 16 -10.71 -79.14 -40.78
C PRO A 16 -10.44 -77.64 -40.67
N CYS A 17 -10.76 -77.11 -39.50
CA CYS A 17 -10.69 -75.71 -39.10
C CYS A 17 -9.26 -75.12 -39.03
N ALA A 18 -8.24 -75.86 -39.48
CA ALA A 18 -6.83 -75.59 -39.17
C ALA A 18 -6.08 -74.70 -40.18
N LEU A 19 -6.71 -74.25 -41.27
CA LEU A 19 -6.02 -73.47 -42.32
C LEU A 19 -6.47 -72.00 -42.45
N ARG A 20 -7.38 -71.52 -41.59
CA ARG A 20 -7.82 -70.10 -41.58
C ARG A 20 -7.18 -69.26 -40.47
N GLN A 21 -6.16 -69.76 -39.77
CA GLN A 21 -5.45 -68.99 -38.73
C GLN A 21 -4.03 -68.54 -39.09
N VAL A 22 -3.44 -69.03 -40.19
CA VAL A 22 -2.03 -68.73 -40.51
C VAL A 22 -1.85 -67.38 -41.23
N GLY A 23 -2.90 -66.83 -41.85
CA GLY A 23 -2.81 -65.56 -42.60
C GLY A 23 -2.93 -64.28 -41.77
N TYR A 24 -3.39 -64.36 -40.52
CA TYR A 24 -3.71 -63.15 -39.71
C TYR A 24 -2.59 -62.69 -38.77
N PHE A 25 -1.58 -63.52 -38.52
CA PHE A 25 -0.58 -63.24 -37.48
C PHE A 25 0.60 -62.37 -37.94
N VAL A 26 0.85 -62.24 -39.25
CA VAL A 26 2.03 -61.50 -39.77
C VAL A 26 1.71 -60.06 -40.16
N GLY A 27 0.45 -59.73 -40.47
CA GLY A 27 0.03 -58.38 -40.89
C GLY A 27 -0.34 -57.42 -39.76
N TRP A 28 -0.81 -57.92 -38.61
CA TRP A 28 -1.30 -57.09 -37.50
C TRP A 28 -0.19 -56.55 -36.58
N GLY A 29 0.99 -57.19 -36.55
CA GLY A 29 2.12 -56.73 -35.73
C GLY A 29 2.76 -55.43 -36.21
N PHE A 30 2.90 -55.26 -37.54
CA PHE A 30 3.52 -54.05 -38.12
C PHE A 30 2.62 -52.81 -38.05
N ILE A 31 1.30 -52.97 -38.21
CA ILE A 31 0.34 -51.86 -38.14
C ILE A 31 0.23 -51.33 -36.70
N GLY A 32 0.25 -52.22 -35.70
CA GLY A 32 0.25 -51.83 -34.29
C GLY A 32 1.50 -51.05 -33.89
N ILE A 33 2.68 -51.52 -34.30
CA ILE A 33 3.96 -50.83 -34.00
C ILE A 33 4.00 -49.45 -34.66
N LEU A 34 3.57 -49.33 -35.93
CA LEU A 34 3.52 -48.05 -36.62
C LEU A 34 2.54 -47.08 -35.96
N ALA A 35 1.36 -47.56 -35.53
CA ALA A 35 0.39 -46.74 -34.80
C ALA A 35 0.94 -46.25 -33.44
N HIS A 36 1.72 -47.08 -32.73
CA HIS A 36 2.39 -46.68 -31.49
C HIS A 36 3.48 -45.64 -31.72
N ILE A 37 4.29 -45.79 -32.78
CA ILE A 37 5.33 -44.82 -33.14
C ILE A 37 4.70 -43.47 -33.53
N VAL A 38 3.67 -43.48 -34.38
CA VAL A 38 2.96 -42.25 -34.78
C VAL A 38 2.30 -41.57 -33.58
N ARG A 39 1.70 -42.34 -32.65
CA ARG A 39 1.10 -41.79 -31.43
C ARG A 39 2.15 -41.22 -30.48
N ALA A 40 3.31 -41.87 -30.34
CA ALA A 40 4.43 -41.35 -29.54
C ALA A 40 5.03 -40.06 -30.15
N MET A 41 5.17 -39.98 -31.47
CA MET A 41 5.63 -38.77 -32.16
C MET A 41 4.63 -37.62 -32.03
N HIS A 42 3.32 -37.91 -32.08
CA HIS A 42 2.29 -36.89 -31.88
C HIS A 42 2.27 -36.35 -30.44
N LEU A 43 2.38 -37.24 -29.44
CA LEU A 43 2.53 -36.88 -28.03
C LEU A 43 3.79 -36.02 -27.80
N GLY A 44 4.93 -36.40 -28.38
CA GLY A 44 6.18 -35.63 -28.31
C GLY A 44 6.06 -34.22 -28.92
N ALA A 45 5.43 -34.10 -30.09
CA ALA A 45 5.21 -32.82 -30.74
C ALA A 45 4.28 -31.90 -29.92
N THR A 46 3.22 -32.45 -29.32
CA THR A 46 2.32 -31.68 -28.44
C THR A 46 2.99 -31.21 -27.16
N LEU A 47 3.87 -32.03 -26.56
CA LEU A 47 4.60 -31.67 -25.34
C LEU A 47 5.60 -30.54 -25.60
N ILE A 48 6.34 -30.61 -26.72
CA ILE A 48 7.28 -29.55 -27.14
C ILE A 48 6.52 -28.24 -27.42
N ALA A 49 5.36 -28.31 -28.08
CA ALA A 49 4.51 -27.13 -28.34
C ALA A 49 3.99 -26.50 -27.03
N MET A 50 3.54 -27.31 -26.07
CA MET A 50 3.10 -26.85 -24.74
C MET A 50 4.23 -26.19 -23.95
N MET A 51 5.44 -26.78 -23.94
CA MET A 51 6.61 -26.19 -23.28
C MET A 51 7.02 -24.85 -23.91
N ARG A 52 6.94 -24.75 -25.25
CA ARG A 52 7.24 -23.52 -25.99
C ARG A 52 6.21 -22.43 -25.72
N MET A 53 4.92 -22.77 -25.66
CA MET A 53 3.85 -21.86 -25.26
C MET A 53 3.98 -21.40 -23.81
N HIS A 54 4.34 -22.30 -22.89
CA HIS A 54 4.58 -21.92 -21.50
C HIS A 54 5.73 -20.91 -21.39
N LYS A 55 6.84 -21.14 -22.10
CA LYS A 55 7.98 -20.22 -22.12
C LYS A 55 7.63 -18.85 -22.72
N VAL A 56 6.84 -18.81 -23.80
CA VAL A 56 6.37 -17.56 -24.43
C VAL A 56 5.40 -16.80 -23.53
N MET A 57 4.48 -17.49 -22.86
CA MET A 57 3.54 -16.88 -21.92
C MET A 57 4.26 -16.34 -20.68
N THR A 58 5.23 -17.06 -20.15
CA THR A 58 6.04 -16.61 -19.00
C THR A 58 6.91 -15.41 -19.38
N LEU A 59 7.52 -15.39 -20.57
CA LEU A 59 8.30 -14.25 -21.05
C LEU A 59 7.44 -12.99 -21.20
N LYS A 60 6.24 -13.11 -21.79
CA LYS A 60 5.29 -11.98 -21.92
C LYS A 60 4.86 -11.43 -20.55
N LYS A 61 4.62 -12.30 -19.56
CA LYS A 61 4.27 -11.89 -18.19
C LYS A 61 5.42 -11.14 -17.51
N ILE A 62 6.65 -11.61 -17.67
CA ILE A 62 7.84 -10.94 -17.13
C ILE A 62 8.01 -9.55 -17.77
N LEU A 63 7.85 -9.44 -19.09
CA LEU A 63 7.95 -8.15 -19.80
C LEU A 63 6.85 -7.16 -19.40
N LEU A 64 5.62 -7.64 -19.17
CA LEU A 64 4.53 -6.79 -18.67
C LEU A 64 4.79 -6.34 -17.23
N ALA A 65 5.28 -7.24 -16.37
CA ALA A 65 5.60 -6.92 -14.98
C ALA A 65 6.76 -5.92 -14.87
N SER A 66 7.80 -6.05 -15.70
CA SER A 66 8.92 -5.11 -15.72
C SER A 66 8.52 -3.72 -16.24
N ALA A 67 7.65 -3.65 -17.25
CA ALA A 67 7.09 -2.37 -17.73
C ALA A 67 6.22 -1.69 -16.66
N ALA A 68 5.40 -2.44 -15.93
CA ALA A 68 4.60 -1.92 -14.82
C ALA A 68 5.47 -1.42 -13.66
N MET A 69 6.52 -2.17 -13.28
CA MET A 69 7.48 -1.76 -12.26
C MET A 69 8.16 -0.43 -12.62
N LEU A 70 8.59 -0.28 -13.89
CA LEU A 70 9.21 0.95 -14.37
C LEU A 70 8.26 2.14 -14.33
N ALA A 71 6.99 1.95 -14.69
CA ALA A 71 5.96 2.99 -14.59
C ALA A 71 5.72 3.45 -13.15
N VAL A 72 5.73 2.52 -12.18
CA VAL A 72 5.60 2.84 -10.75
C VAL A 72 6.81 3.63 -10.25
N VAL A 73 8.03 3.24 -10.61
CA VAL A 73 9.24 3.96 -10.20
C VAL A 73 9.26 5.38 -10.79
N ALA A 74 8.94 5.52 -12.08
CA ALA A 74 8.86 6.82 -12.73
C ALA A 74 7.77 7.71 -12.09
N GLY A 75 6.58 7.17 -11.81
CA GLY A 75 5.50 7.90 -11.15
C GLY A 75 5.87 8.45 -9.77
N ASN A 76 6.61 7.69 -8.96
CA ASN A 76 7.11 8.16 -7.66
C ASN A 76 8.13 9.30 -7.79
N ALA A 77 8.98 9.29 -8.83
CA ALA A 77 9.94 10.36 -9.06
C ALA A 77 9.26 11.70 -9.45
N PHE A 78 8.21 11.66 -10.29
CA PHE A 78 7.44 12.86 -10.62
C PHE A 78 6.65 13.42 -9.43
N ALA A 79 6.17 12.56 -8.52
CA ALA A 79 5.51 13.01 -7.29
C ALA A 79 6.47 13.72 -6.32
N ALA A 80 7.76 13.37 -6.32
CA ALA A 80 8.76 14.02 -5.49
C ALA A 80 9.07 15.46 -5.93
N THR A 81 9.02 15.76 -7.24
CA THR A 81 9.32 17.10 -7.77
C THR A 81 8.10 18.01 -7.81
N ALA A 82 6.88 17.47 -7.78
CA ALA A 82 5.63 18.25 -7.78
C ALA A 82 5.41 19.07 -6.48
N ASN A 83 6.21 18.82 -5.45
CA ASN A 83 6.09 19.48 -4.14
C ASN A 83 7.17 20.53 -3.90
N GLU A 84 7.92 20.96 -4.93
CA GLU A 84 9.05 21.87 -4.75
C GLU A 84 8.62 23.21 -4.14
N GLU A 85 7.43 23.71 -4.47
CA GLU A 85 6.87 24.93 -3.85
C GLU A 85 6.48 24.72 -2.38
N ALA A 86 5.86 23.59 -2.02
CA ALA A 86 5.52 23.25 -0.64
C ALA A 86 6.76 22.95 0.22
N ILE A 87 7.82 22.43 -0.39
CA ILE A 87 9.12 22.23 0.25
C ILE A 87 9.82 23.58 0.43
N ALA A 88 9.79 24.46 -0.58
CA ALA A 88 10.35 25.80 -0.51
C ALA A 88 9.65 26.65 0.56
N GLU A 89 8.33 26.58 0.69
CA GLU A 89 7.54 27.23 1.76
C GLU A 89 8.06 26.85 3.15
N ARG A 90 8.33 25.56 3.38
CA ARG A 90 8.80 25.04 4.68
C ARG A 90 10.28 25.28 4.95
N LEU A 91 11.07 25.45 3.90
CA LEU A 91 12.50 25.75 3.96
C LEU A 91 12.80 27.25 3.98
N LYS A 92 11.77 28.12 3.90
CA LYS A 92 11.96 29.57 4.11
C LYS A 92 12.62 29.78 5.48
N PRO A 93 13.80 30.41 5.53
CA PRO A 93 14.47 30.64 6.79
C PRO A 93 13.62 31.59 7.63
N TYR A 94 13.30 31.19 8.87
CA TYR A 94 12.54 32.01 9.82
C TYR A 94 13.34 33.21 10.36
N GLY A 95 14.60 33.38 9.92
CA GLY A 95 15.47 34.49 10.30
C GLY A 95 16.72 34.54 9.42
N THR A 96 17.41 35.68 9.43
CA THR A 96 18.65 35.89 8.68
C THR A 96 19.87 35.63 9.57
N VAL A 97 20.89 34.96 9.03
CA VAL A 97 22.19 34.80 9.71
C VAL A 97 23.02 36.06 9.43
N CYS A 98 23.27 36.85 10.47
CA CYS A 98 24.14 38.04 10.41
C CYS A 98 25.56 37.67 10.82
N LEU A 99 26.56 38.09 10.04
CA LEU A 99 27.96 37.95 10.42
C LEU A 99 28.46 39.21 11.12
N ALA A 100 29.47 39.05 11.97
CA ALA A 100 30.06 40.17 12.71
C ALA A 100 30.62 41.22 11.74
N GLY A 101 30.05 42.43 11.77
CA GLY A 101 30.40 43.54 10.88
C GLY A 101 29.33 43.88 9.83
N ASP A 102 28.29 43.07 9.69
CA ASP A 102 27.14 43.41 8.86
C ASP A 102 26.27 44.49 9.54
N PRO A 103 25.57 45.35 8.79
CA PRO A 103 24.68 46.37 9.37
C PRO A 103 23.53 45.75 10.19
N CYS A 104 23.18 44.48 9.97
CA CYS A 104 22.22 43.76 10.81
C CYS A 104 22.81 43.20 12.11
N ALA A 105 24.13 43.25 12.30
CA ALA A 105 24.82 42.81 13.51
C ALA A 105 24.55 43.72 14.72
N GLU A 106 24.26 45.01 14.47
CA GLU A 106 23.98 45.99 15.52
C GLU A 106 22.56 45.82 16.10
N GLU A 107 21.61 45.35 15.29
CA GLU A 107 20.22 45.03 15.70
C GLU A 107 20.15 43.73 16.54
N VAL A 108 20.96 42.72 16.23
CA VAL A 108 20.97 41.44 16.98
C VAL A 108 21.70 41.50 18.32
N ALA A 109 22.52 42.53 18.57
CA ALA A 109 23.17 42.76 19.86
C ALA A 109 22.17 43.13 20.98
N GLY A 110 20.92 43.47 20.63
CA GLY A 110 19.81 43.76 21.53
C GLY A 110 19.01 42.55 22.02
N GLY A 111 19.39 41.32 21.66
CA GLY A 111 18.73 40.10 22.10
C GLY A 111 17.47 39.76 21.31
N GLY A 112 17.52 38.59 20.67
CA GLY A 112 16.35 37.93 20.07
C GLY A 112 16.20 38.25 18.59
N ALA A 113 16.07 37.18 17.80
CA ALA A 113 15.48 37.24 16.47
C ALA A 113 14.28 38.21 16.52
N ALA A 114 14.20 39.12 15.56
CA ALA A 114 12.94 39.80 15.29
C ALA A 114 11.90 38.71 15.01
N ALA A 115 11.19 38.28 16.05
CA ALA A 115 9.94 37.59 15.92
C ALA A 115 9.10 38.50 15.04
N ALA A 116 8.68 37.97 13.90
CA ALA A 116 7.78 38.64 12.98
C ALA A 116 6.44 38.86 13.69
N GLY A 117 6.37 39.84 14.58
CA GLY A 117 5.25 40.02 15.51
C GLY A 117 4.96 38.78 16.37
N PRO A 118 4.02 38.89 17.32
CA PRO A 118 3.40 37.72 17.92
C PRO A 118 2.61 36.96 16.84
N ARG A 119 2.86 35.65 16.72
CA ARG A 119 2.11 34.75 15.83
C ARG A 119 0.64 34.71 16.24
N SER A 120 -0.24 34.48 15.27
CA SER A 120 -1.67 34.31 15.59
C SER A 120 -1.91 33.01 16.38
N GLY A 121 -2.98 32.96 17.16
CA GLY A 121 -3.38 31.74 17.88
C GLY A 121 -3.58 30.56 16.92
N ALA A 122 -4.20 30.79 15.77
CA ALA A 122 -4.38 29.78 14.73
C ALA A 122 -3.05 29.22 14.19
N ASP A 123 -2.03 30.07 14.00
CA ASP A 123 -0.71 29.61 13.55
C ASP A 123 -0.02 28.74 14.61
N VAL A 124 -0.12 29.14 15.88
CA VAL A 124 0.45 28.38 17.01
C VAL A 124 -0.25 27.02 17.15
N VAL A 125 -1.59 27.02 17.08
CA VAL A 125 -2.38 25.79 17.14
C VAL A 125 -2.04 24.85 15.99
N GLY A 126 -1.98 25.38 14.77
CA GLY A 126 -1.64 24.60 13.58
C GLY A 126 -0.26 23.96 13.67
N LYS A 127 0.74 24.73 14.13
CA LYS A 127 2.14 24.31 14.16
C LYS A 127 2.50 23.39 15.33
N PHE A 128 1.93 23.59 16.52
CA PHE A 128 2.38 22.93 17.75
C PHE A 128 1.27 22.13 18.45
N CYS A 129 0.06 22.66 18.54
CA CYS A 129 -0.98 22.09 19.41
C CYS A 129 -1.83 21.02 18.70
N SER A 130 -1.95 21.10 17.37
CA SER A 130 -2.84 20.28 16.55
C SER A 130 -2.58 18.78 16.65
N ALA A 131 -1.33 18.36 16.91
CA ALA A 131 -0.94 16.97 17.01
C ALA A 131 -1.75 16.19 18.07
N CYS A 132 -2.11 16.85 19.17
CA CYS A 132 -2.89 16.23 20.25
C CYS A 132 -4.32 16.77 20.32
N HIS A 133 -4.52 18.07 20.11
CA HIS A 133 -5.82 18.73 20.31
C HIS A 133 -6.76 18.59 19.10
N SER A 134 -6.30 18.19 17.91
CA SER A 134 -7.22 18.00 16.77
C SER A 134 -8.19 16.82 16.96
N SER A 135 -7.68 15.69 17.47
CA SER A 135 -8.46 14.46 17.68
C SER A 135 -8.70 14.13 19.16
N GLY A 136 -8.10 14.88 20.08
CA GLY A 136 -8.21 14.66 21.52
C GLY A 136 -7.36 13.49 22.01
N VAL A 137 -6.14 13.39 21.50
CA VAL A 137 -5.18 12.34 21.86
C VAL A 137 -4.93 12.35 23.37
N LEU A 138 -4.95 11.17 24.01
CA LEU A 138 -4.76 11.00 25.45
C LEU A 138 -5.74 11.83 26.32
N GLY A 139 -6.92 12.15 25.80
CA GLY A 139 -7.93 12.95 26.52
C GLY A 139 -7.68 14.46 26.45
N ALA A 140 -6.83 14.93 25.52
CA ALA A 140 -6.68 16.35 25.24
C ALA A 140 -8.04 16.98 24.83
N PRO A 141 -8.37 18.19 25.31
CA PRO A 141 -9.56 18.90 24.85
C PRO A 141 -9.46 19.19 23.35
N LYS A 142 -10.54 18.93 22.61
CA LYS A 142 -10.52 19.12 21.15
C LYS A 142 -10.59 20.60 20.79
N VAL A 143 -9.95 20.97 19.69
CA VAL A 143 -10.11 22.31 19.10
C VAL A 143 -11.58 22.54 18.74
N GLY A 144 -12.17 23.62 19.24
CA GLY A 144 -13.57 24.00 19.02
C GLY A 144 -14.59 23.29 19.91
N ASP A 145 -14.17 22.44 20.85
CA ASP A 145 -15.05 21.79 21.82
C ASP A 145 -15.29 22.71 23.03
N ALA A 146 -16.13 23.74 22.81
CA ALA A 146 -16.37 24.80 23.79
C ALA A 146 -16.85 24.25 25.15
N ASP A 147 -17.65 23.19 25.18
CA ASP A 147 -18.12 22.57 26.42
C ASP A 147 -16.96 21.95 27.23
N ALA A 148 -16.05 21.24 26.55
CA ALA A 148 -14.88 20.65 27.19
C ALA A 148 -13.88 21.70 27.68
N TRP A 149 -13.79 22.83 26.99
CA TRP A 149 -12.95 23.97 27.40
C TRP A 149 -13.59 24.77 28.52
N GLN A 150 -14.90 24.99 28.50
CA GLN A 150 -15.63 25.67 29.57
C GLN A 150 -15.51 24.91 30.89
N ALA A 151 -15.69 23.58 30.88
CA ALA A 151 -15.52 22.77 32.08
C ALA A 151 -14.10 22.87 32.68
N ARG A 152 -13.08 23.06 31.84
CA ARG A 152 -11.70 23.28 32.27
C ARG A 152 -11.51 24.71 32.79
N LEU A 153 -12.07 25.70 32.11
CA LEU A 153 -12.03 27.10 32.55
C LEU A 153 -12.69 27.26 33.93
N ASP A 154 -13.85 26.64 34.14
CA ASP A 154 -14.57 26.64 35.42
C ASP A 154 -13.75 25.99 36.54
N SER A 155 -12.97 24.95 36.23
CA SER A 155 -12.07 24.32 37.20
C SER A 155 -10.94 25.24 37.67
N HIS A 156 -10.65 26.29 36.89
CA HIS A 156 -9.67 27.34 37.20
C HIS A 156 -10.32 28.67 37.62
N GLY A 157 -11.59 28.64 38.03
CA GLY A 157 -12.28 29.83 38.53
C GLY A 157 -12.77 30.78 37.44
N GLY A 158 -12.87 30.32 36.19
CA GLY A 158 -13.37 31.11 35.07
C GLY A 158 -12.30 31.93 34.34
N ASP A 159 -11.03 31.75 34.67
CA ASP A 159 -9.92 32.54 34.13
C ASP A 159 -8.95 31.70 33.30
N PHE A 160 -8.46 32.28 32.21
CA PHE A 160 -7.52 31.67 31.30
C PHE A 160 -6.11 31.59 31.87
N ASP A 161 -5.77 32.41 32.86
CA ASP A 161 -4.45 32.38 33.52
C ASP A 161 -4.13 30.97 34.07
N GLY A 162 -5.11 30.30 34.68
CA GLY A 162 -4.93 28.93 35.18
C GLY A 162 -4.63 27.93 34.05
N LEU A 163 -5.31 28.06 32.91
CA LEU A 163 -5.07 27.23 31.73
C LEU A 163 -3.72 27.53 31.09
N LEU A 164 -3.33 28.81 31.06
CA LEU A 164 -2.03 29.26 30.57
C LEU A 164 -0.89 28.69 31.43
N GLN A 165 -1.00 28.73 32.76
CA GLN A 165 0.00 28.14 33.65
C GLN A 165 0.14 26.62 33.45
N ASN A 166 -0.98 25.91 33.27
CA ASN A 166 -0.93 24.48 32.92
C ASN A 166 -0.25 24.26 31.56
N ALA A 167 -0.49 25.14 30.59
CA ALA A 167 0.16 25.04 29.28
C ALA A 167 1.65 25.31 29.37
N ILE A 168 2.08 26.30 30.16
CA ILE A 168 3.49 26.66 30.37
C ILE A 168 4.23 25.52 31.09
N HIS A 169 3.70 25.04 32.20
CA HIS A 169 4.35 24.02 33.03
C HIS A 169 4.15 22.58 32.53
N GLY A 170 3.14 22.36 31.69
CA GLY A 170 2.69 21.03 31.31
C GLY A 170 1.77 20.41 32.37
N LEU A 171 0.85 19.55 31.92
CA LEU A 171 -0.11 18.86 32.77
C LEU A 171 -0.36 17.44 32.27
N ASN A 172 -0.13 16.44 33.12
CA ASN A 172 -0.30 15.03 32.78
C ASN A 172 0.51 14.64 31.52
N ALA A 173 -0.19 14.30 30.42
CA ALA A 173 0.41 13.93 29.15
C ALA A 173 0.77 15.14 28.26
N MET A 174 0.37 16.36 28.65
CA MET A 174 0.68 17.59 27.91
C MET A 174 2.08 18.10 28.30
N PRO A 175 3.04 18.16 27.36
CA PRO A 175 4.38 18.67 27.64
C PRO A 175 4.38 20.17 27.99
N PRO A 176 5.43 20.66 28.67
CA PRO A 176 5.63 22.09 28.92
C PRO A 176 5.58 22.92 27.62
N LYS A 177 4.93 24.07 27.69
CA LYS A 177 4.61 25.00 26.59
C LYS A 177 3.96 24.35 25.36
N GLY A 178 3.31 23.19 25.51
CA GLY A 178 2.71 22.46 24.38
C GLY A 178 3.71 22.14 23.26
N THR A 179 4.98 21.92 23.60
CA THR A 179 6.13 21.74 22.67
C THR A 179 6.59 23.00 21.92
N CYS A 180 6.01 24.17 22.19
CA CYS A 180 6.47 25.44 21.63
C CYS A 180 7.52 26.10 22.53
N GLY A 181 8.80 25.81 22.28
CA GLY A 181 9.92 26.36 23.08
C GLY A 181 10.06 27.88 22.95
N ASP A 182 9.74 28.43 21.77
CA ASP A 182 9.89 29.83 21.40
C ASP A 182 8.59 30.65 21.53
N CYS A 183 7.48 30.07 22.00
CA CYS A 183 6.23 30.83 22.16
C CYS A 183 6.34 31.81 23.33
N SER A 184 5.82 33.03 23.15
CA SER A 184 5.56 33.93 24.28
C SER A 184 4.27 33.52 25.02
N ASP A 185 4.08 34.03 26.23
CA ASP A 185 2.89 33.72 27.03
C ASP A 185 1.61 34.24 26.35
N GLU A 186 1.71 35.37 25.64
CA GLU A 186 0.62 35.96 24.85
C GLU A 186 0.25 35.08 23.65
N GLU A 187 1.25 34.46 22.99
CA GLU A 187 1.01 33.52 21.89
C GLU A 187 0.33 32.23 22.38
N LEU A 188 0.74 31.74 23.56
CA LEU A 188 0.10 30.58 24.20
C LEU A 188 -1.34 30.91 24.62
N LEU A 189 -1.58 32.10 25.18
CA LEU A 189 -2.92 32.54 25.54
C LEU A 189 -3.83 32.66 24.31
N ALA A 190 -3.33 33.28 23.22
CA ALA A 190 -4.06 33.37 21.96
C ALA A 190 -4.37 31.99 21.37
N ALA A 191 -3.45 31.02 21.49
CA ALA A 191 -3.69 29.65 21.07
C ALA A 191 -4.77 28.97 21.91
N ILE A 192 -4.80 29.22 23.23
CA ILE A 192 -5.84 28.68 24.11
C ILE A 192 -7.22 29.23 23.72
N HIS A 193 -7.33 30.54 23.47
CA HIS A 193 -8.57 31.15 22.97
C HIS A 193 -9.04 30.57 21.63
N GLU A 194 -8.11 30.40 20.69
CA GLU A 194 -8.42 29.81 19.40
C GLU A 194 -8.94 28.36 19.56
N MET A 195 -8.35 27.58 20.46
CA MET A 195 -8.79 26.21 20.70
C MET A 195 -10.09 26.13 21.49
N SER A 196 -10.31 27.03 22.46
CA SER A 196 -11.52 27.04 23.29
C SER A 196 -12.74 27.53 22.55
N GLY A 197 -12.57 28.46 21.60
CA GLY A 197 -13.68 29.15 20.96
C GLY A 197 -14.49 30.02 21.95
N LEU A 198 -13.88 30.39 23.08
CA LEU A 198 -14.43 31.19 24.17
C LEU A 198 -13.80 32.59 24.21
#